data_AF-A0A5K1BXM0-F1
#
_entry.id   AF-A0A5K1BXM0-F1
#
_cell.length_a   1.000
_cell.length_b   1.000
_cell.length_c   1.000
_cell.angle_alpha   90.00
_cell.angle_beta   90.00
_cell.angle_gamma   90.00
#
_symmetry.space_group_name_H-M   'P 1'
#
loop_
_entity.id
_entity.type
_entity.pdbx_description
1 polymer ?
#
loop_
_entity_poly.entity_id
_entity_poly.type
_entity_poly.pdbx_seq_one_letter_code
_entity_poly.pdbx_strand_id
1 'polypeptide(L)'
;TLAKFFGGQSIWLWLKEIKRKRKEETRLRKAEVHAAISVAGVAAVLAAVAAENVRKKSNRGQHQQKRQGKDDEEEANNARDAVLASAAALVAAQCVEVAQTMGAKKDQLGSAIGSALTAKDVGDVITLTAAAAT
;
A
#
# COMPACT_ATOMS: atom_id res chain seq x y z
N THR A 1 29.93 22.32 -48.03
CA THR A 1 29.83 22.89 -46.66
C THR A 1 28.46 22.69 -45.99
N LEU A 2 27.48 22.03 -46.62
CA LEU A 2 26.11 21.88 -46.09
C LEU A 2 25.91 20.74 -45.07
N ALA A 3 26.83 19.77 -44.98
CA ALA A 3 26.68 18.61 -44.11
C ALA A 3 26.81 18.91 -42.59
N LYS A 4 27.41 20.04 -42.22
CA LYS A 4 27.61 20.40 -40.79
C LYS A 4 26.36 21.01 -40.12
N PHE A 5 25.37 21.49 -40.89
CA PHE A 5 24.19 22.16 -40.32
C PHE A 5 23.10 21.16 -39.88
N PHE A 6 22.95 20.03 -40.57
CA PHE A 6 21.93 19.01 -40.25
C PHE A 6 22.28 18.12 -39.05
N GLY A 7 23.57 17.95 -38.73
CA GLY A 7 24.00 17.19 -37.55
C GLY A 7 23.68 17.88 -36.22
N GLY A 8 23.71 19.21 -36.16
CA GLY A 8 23.44 19.96 -34.93
C GLY A 8 21.96 19.98 -34.52
N GLN A 9 21.04 20.08 -35.49
CA GLN A 9 19.59 20.10 -35.23
C GLN A 9 19.06 18.72 -34.78
N SER A 10 19.55 17.63 -35.36
CA SER A 10 19.14 16.27 -34.96
C SER A 10 19.65 15.90 -33.56
N ILE A 11 20.88 16.28 -33.20
CA ILE A 11 21.45 16.09 -31.86
C ILE A 11 20.70 16.94 -30.82
N TRP A 12 20.32 18.19 -31.17
CA TRP A 12 19.55 19.05 -30.27
C TRP A 12 18.12 18.52 -30.05
N LEU A 13 17.46 18.03 -31.10
CA LEU A 13 16.15 17.38 -30.99
C LEU A 13 16.24 16.08 -30.16
N TRP A 14 17.30 15.29 -30.34
CA TRP A 14 17.56 14.09 -29.55
C TRP A 14 17.83 14.40 -28.07
N LEU A 15 18.63 15.43 -27.77
CA LEU A 15 18.85 15.91 -26.39
C LEU A 15 17.56 16.45 -25.77
N LYS A 16 16.74 17.15 -26.54
CA LYS A 16 15.42 17.65 -26.10
C LYS A 16 14.47 16.49 -25.80
N GLU A 17 14.47 15.46 -26.65
CA GLU A 17 13.69 14.23 -26.47
C GLU A 17 14.16 13.43 -25.25
N ILE A 18 15.47 13.29 -25.03
CA ILE A 18 16.02 12.66 -23.82
C ILE A 18 15.65 13.46 -22.57
N LYS A 19 15.78 14.79 -22.60
CA LYS A 19 15.35 15.64 -21.48
C LYS A 19 13.85 15.51 -21.20
N ARG A 20 13.03 15.42 -22.26
CA ARG A 20 11.57 15.19 -22.15
C ARG A 20 11.28 13.82 -21.55
N LYS A 21 11.90 12.76 -22.05
CA LYS A 21 11.80 11.39 -21.49
C LYS A 21 12.22 11.33 -20.02
N ARG A 22 13.34 11.94 -19.66
CA ARG A 22 13.80 12.03 -18.25
C ARG A 22 12.80 12.76 -17.36
N LYS A 23 12.13 13.79 -17.88
CA LYS A 23 11.08 14.52 -17.15
C LYS A 23 9.80 13.69 -16.97
N GLU A 24 9.44 12.86 -17.96
CA GLU A 24 8.34 11.90 -17.84
C GLU A 24 8.65 10.78 -16.84
N GLU A 25 9.86 10.23 -16.86
CA GLU A 25 10.32 9.21 -15.89
C GLU A 25 10.26 9.72 -14.44
N THR A 26 10.65 10.98 -14.19
CA THR A 26 10.51 11.56 -12.84
C THR A 26 9.06 11.72 -12.38
N ARG A 27 8.13 11.95 -13.32
CA ARG A 27 6.69 12.04 -13.00
C ARG A 27 6.10 10.67 -12.72
N LEU A 28 6.46 9.67 -13.51
CA LEU A 28 6.05 8.27 -13.33
C LEU A 28 6.52 7.73 -11.98
N ARG A 29 7.81 7.91 -11.62
CA ARG A 29 8.34 7.46 -10.33
C ARG A 29 7.64 8.10 -9.14
N LYS A 30 7.29 9.39 -9.22
CA LYS A 30 6.57 10.07 -8.13
C LYS A 30 5.16 9.53 -7.95
N ALA A 31 4.47 9.21 -9.05
CA ALA A 31 3.15 8.57 -9.01
C ALA A 31 3.23 7.14 -8.46
N GLU A 32 4.23 6.36 -8.89
CA GLU A 32 4.46 4.98 -8.41
C GLU A 32 4.78 4.93 -6.92
N VAL A 33 5.61 5.87 -6.42
CA VAL A 33 5.87 6.00 -4.98
C VAL A 33 4.58 6.29 -4.21
N HIS A 34 3.75 7.21 -4.70
CA HIS A 34 2.49 7.54 -4.04
C HIS A 34 1.55 6.34 -4.01
N ALA A 35 1.38 5.65 -5.14
CA ALA A 35 0.56 4.44 -5.23
C ALA A 35 1.05 3.35 -4.26
N ALA A 36 2.37 3.09 -4.22
CA ALA A 36 2.94 2.10 -3.31
C ALA A 36 2.72 2.47 -1.82
N ILE A 37 2.87 3.75 -1.46
CA ILE A 37 2.59 4.23 -0.10
C ILE A 37 1.12 4.09 0.25
N SER A 38 0.21 4.44 -0.66
CA SER A 38 -1.24 4.36 -0.43
C SER A 38 -1.71 2.91 -0.27
N VAL A 39 -1.23 1.98 -1.12
CA VAL A 39 -1.52 0.54 -0.98
C VAL A 39 -0.93 -0.03 0.30
N ALA A 40 0.29 0.38 0.68
CA ALA A 40 0.89 -0.02 1.95
C ALA A 40 0.03 0.42 3.16
N GLY A 41 -0.49 1.64 3.13
CA GLY A 41 -1.39 2.17 4.16
C GLY A 41 -2.68 1.36 4.28
N VAL A 42 -3.36 1.09 3.16
CA VAL A 42 -4.59 0.26 3.14
C VAL A 42 -4.31 -1.14 3.66
N ALA A 43 -3.25 -1.79 3.18
CA ALA A 43 -2.87 -3.13 3.61
C ALA A 43 -2.53 -3.20 5.11
N ALA A 44 -1.86 -2.18 5.64
CA ALA A 44 -1.57 -2.09 7.09
C ALA A 44 -2.85 -1.97 7.93
N VAL A 45 -3.83 -1.17 7.48
CA VAL A 45 -5.12 -1.02 8.17
C VAL A 45 -5.91 -2.33 8.15
N LEU A 46 -5.96 -3.02 7.00
CA LEU A 46 -6.61 -4.33 6.90
C LEU A 46 -5.94 -5.37 7.81
N ALA A 47 -4.61 -5.35 7.89
CA ALA A 47 -3.88 -6.22 8.81
C ALA A 47 -4.26 -5.95 10.27
N ALA A 48 -4.32 -4.67 10.66
CA ALA A 48 -4.68 -4.27 12.02
C ALA A 48 -6.12 -4.63 12.39
N VAL A 49 -7.08 -4.35 11.51
CA VAL A 49 -8.51 -4.66 11.71
C VAL A 49 -8.72 -6.17 11.82
N ALA A 50 -8.11 -6.96 10.92
CA ALA A 50 -8.19 -8.42 10.97
C ALA A 50 -7.57 -8.98 12.26
N ALA A 51 -6.41 -8.48 12.68
CA ALA A 51 -5.79 -8.87 13.95
C ALA A 51 -6.65 -8.47 15.17
N GLU A 52 -7.31 -7.32 15.14
CA GLU A 52 -8.23 -6.89 16.19
C GLU A 52 -9.46 -7.80 16.29
N ASN A 53 -9.99 -8.28 15.15
CA ASN A 53 -11.09 -9.24 15.12
C ASN A 53 -10.72 -10.57 15.78
N VAL A 54 -9.52 -11.09 15.51
CA VAL A 54 -8.96 -12.28 16.18
C VAL A 54 -8.91 -12.07 17.70
N ARG A 55 -8.37 -10.94 18.15
CA ARG A 55 -8.25 -10.60 19.58
C ARG A 55 -9.61 -10.44 20.25
N LYS A 56 -10.57 -9.76 19.62
CA LYS A 56 -11.95 -9.59 20.12
C LYS A 56 -12.66 -10.92 20.30
N LYS A 57 -12.53 -11.85 19.35
CA LYS A 57 -13.14 -13.19 19.40
C LYS A 57 -12.53 -14.04 20.52
N SER A 58 -11.20 -14.04 20.65
CA SER A 58 -10.50 -14.75 21.73
C SER A 58 -10.92 -14.25 23.12
N ASN A 59 -11.14 -12.94 23.30
CA ASN A 59 -11.59 -12.38 24.57
C ASN A 59 -13.07 -12.67 24.88
N ARG A 60 -13.95 -12.76 23.86
CA ARG A 60 -15.37 -13.13 24.06
C ARG A 60 -15.52 -14.59 24.50
N GLY A 61 -14.66 -15.49 24.01
CA GLY A 61 -14.63 -16.90 24.41
C GLY A 61 -14.30 -17.15 25.89
N GLN A 62 -13.67 -16.18 26.58
CA GLN A 62 -13.41 -16.29 28.03
C GLN A 62 -14.64 -15.96 28.90
N HIS A 63 -15.64 -15.26 28.36
CA HIS A 63 -16.83 -14.83 29.12
C HIS A 63 -18.09 -15.63 28.81
N GLN A 64 -18.10 -16.43 27.74
CA GLN A 64 -19.27 -17.20 27.31
C GLN A 64 -19.00 -18.71 27.44
N GLN A 65 -19.19 -19.22 28.65
CA GLN A 65 -19.11 -20.64 28.96
C GLN A 65 -20.23 -21.40 28.23
N LYS A 66 -19.84 -22.18 27.21
CA LYS A 66 -20.51 -23.39 26.71
C LYS A 66 -21.95 -23.20 26.18
N ARG A 67 -22.08 -22.85 24.90
CA ARG A 67 -23.20 -23.30 24.05
C ARG A 67 -22.63 -24.00 22.81
N GLN A 68 -22.58 -25.32 22.90
CA GLN A 68 -21.97 -26.24 21.96
C GLN A 68 -22.78 -26.28 20.66
N GLY A 69 -22.18 -25.89 19.53
CA GLY A 69 -22.81 -25.99 18.21
C GLY A 69 -22.42 -24.94 17.17
N LYS A 70 -21.54 -23.98 17.49
CA LYS A 70 -21.08 -22.93 16.55
C LYS A 70 -19.55 -22.87 16.39
N ASP A 71 -18.88 -23.83 17.01
CA ASP A 71 -17.47 -23.85 17.38
C ASP A 71 -16.59 -23.94 16.11
N ASP A 72 -16.99 -24.78 15.15
CA ASP A 72 -16.24 -25.01 13.90
C ASP A 72 -16.26 -23.79 12.94
N GLU A 73 -17.38 -23.09 12.83
CA GLU A 73 -17.52 -21.93 11.93
C GLU A 73 -16.82 -20.69 12.51
N GLU A 74 -16.89 -20.51 13.83
CA GLU A 74 -16.21 -19.40 14.52
C GLU A 74 -14.69 -19.59 14.50
N GLU A 75 -14.21 -20.81 14.71
CA GLU A 75 -12.79 -21.15 14.59
C GLU A 75 -12.28 -20.96 13.16
N ALA A 76 -13.03 -21.43 12.15
CA ALA A 76 -12.69 -21.20 10.75
C ALA A 76 -12.63 -19.70 10.39
N ASN A 77 -13.56 -18.89 10.90
CA ASN A 77 -13.55 -17.44 10.69
C ASN A 77 -12.40 -16.74 11.44
N ASN A 78 -12.02 -17.23 12.61
CA ASN A 78 -10.85 -16.72 13.34
C ASN A 78 -9.54 -17.05 12.60
N ALA A 79 -9.42 -18.28 12.08
CA ALA A 79 -8.29 -18.68 11.24
C ALA A 79 -8.22 -17.85 9.95
N ARG A 80 -9.35 -17.56 9.31
CA ARG A 80 -9.43 -16.65 8.16
C ARG A 80 -8.94 -15.25 8.48
N ASP A 81 -9.39 -14.66 9.59
CA ASP A 81 -8.94 -13.32 9.99
C ASP A 81 -7.43 -13.30 10.30
N ALA A 82 -6.89 -14.35 10.91
CA ALA A 82 -5.45 -14.47 11.18
C ALA A 82 -4.61 -14.58 9.89
N VAL A 83 -5.08 -15.38 8.93
CA VAL A 83 -4.46 -15.48 7.60
C VAL A 83 -4.55 -14.16 6.86
N LEU A 84 -5.71 -13.49 6.88
CA LEU A 84 -5.91 -12.18 6.26
C LEU A 84 -4.97 -11.13 6.88
N ALA A 85 -4.84 -11.12 8.21
CA ALA A 85 -3.94 -10.20 8.90
C ALA A 85 -2.48 -10.37 8.45
N SER A 86 -2.03 -11.63 8.39
CA SER A 86 -0.65 -11.97 8.00
C SER A 86 -0.37 -11.66 6.52
N ALA A 87 -1.32 -11.98 5.64
CA ALA A 87 -1.21 -11.69 4.21
C ALA A 87 -1.20 -10.18 3.94
N ALA A 88 -2.10 -9.43 4.57
CA ALA A 88 -2.16 -7.97 4.43
C ALA A 88 -0.90 -7.30 4.99
N ALA A 89 -0.35 -7.80 6.12
CA ALA A 89 0.91 -7.31 6.65
C ALA A 89 2.09 -7.56 5.69
N LEU A 90 2.15 -8.73 5.04
CA LEU A 90 3.17 -9.02 4.02
C LEU A 90 3.04 -8.10 2.80
N VAL A 91 1.83 -7.88 2.31
CA VAL A 91 1.57 -6.93 1.21
C VAL A 91 2.00 -5.52 1.60
N ALA A 92 1.66 -5.07 2.82
CA ALA A 92 2.09 -3.77 3.33
C ALA A 92 3.61 -3.65 3.35
N ALA A 93 4.31 -4.67 3.84
CA ALA A 93 5.77 -4.70 3.86
C ALA A 93 6.37 -4.64 2.44
N GLN A 94 5.81 -5.39 1.48
CA GLN A 94 6.30 -5.39 0.10
C GLN A 94 6.07 -4.02 -0.58
N CYS A 95 4.92 -3.40 -0.36
CA CYS A 95 4.64 -2.06 -0.88
C CYS A 95 5.56 -0.98 -0.27
N VAL A 96 5.92 -1.12 1.01
CA VAL A 96 6.93 -0.26 1.65
C VAL A 96 8.30 -0.43 1.00
N GLU A 97 8.73 -1.67 0.72
CA GLU A 97 10.00 -1.93 0.05
C GLU A 97 10.02 -1.36 -1.37
N VAL A 98 8.95 -1.56 -2.13
CA VAL A 98 8.78 -0.96 -3.47
C VAL A 98 8.84 0.56 -3.38
N ALA A 99 8.14 1.18 -2.44
CA ALA A 99 8.21 2.63 -2.25
C ALA A 99 9.64 3.11 -1.92
N GLN A 100 10.38 2.37 -1.08
CA GLN A 100 11.77 2.69 -0.70
C GLN A 100 12.73 2.59 -1.89
N THR A 101 12.65 1.51 -2.68
CA THR A 101 13.46 1.33 -3.90
C THR A 101 13.20 2.41 -4.94
N MET A 102 11.99 2.98 -4.94
CA MET A 102 11.59 4.11 -5.78
C MET A 102 11.94 5.49 -5.19
N GLY A 103 12.53 5.54 -3.99
CA GLY A 103 13.07 6.77 -3.37
C GLY A 103 12.19 7.40 -2.28
N ALA A 104 11.16 6.70 -1.78
CA ALA A 104 10.38 7.16 -0.63
C ALA A 104 11.25 7.21 0.64
N LYS A 105 11.09 8.27 1.44
CA LYS A 105 11.75 8.38 2.75
C LYS A 105 11.01 7.55 3.79
N LYS A 106 11.75 6.95 4.73
CA LYS A 106 11.19 6.20 5.86
C LYS A 106 10.23 7.03 6.70
N ASP A 107 10.51 8.32 6.91
CA ASP A 107 9.62 9.22 7.66
C ASP A 107 8.28 9.45 6.94
N GLN A 108 8.32 9.57 5.60
CA GLN A 108 7.11 9.73 4.80
C GLN A 108 6.24 8.47 4.86
N LEU A 109 6.87 7.29 4.79
CA LEU A 109 6.21 6.00 4.93
C LEU A 109 5.59 5.84 6.33
N GLY A 110 6.38 6.09 7.38
CA GLY A 110 5.92 5.99 8.76
C GLY A 110 4.78 6.95 9.08
N SER A 111 4.87 8.19 8.61
CA SER A 111 3.80 9.18 8.79
C SER A 111 2.53 8.78 8.03
N ALA A 112 2.63 8.37 6.77
CA ALA A 112 1.47 7.98 5.97
C ALA A 112 0.78 6.72 6.52
N ILE A 113 1.55 5.69 6.88
CA ILE A 113 1.02 4.45 7.46
C ILE A 113 0.47 4.69 8.86
N GLY A 114 1.15 5.48 9.68
CA GLY A 114 0.66 5.87 11.00
C GLY A 114 -0.68 6.60 10.95
N SER A 115 -0.82 7.54 10.00
CA SER A 115 -2.11 8.22 9.74
C SER A 115 -3.17 7.25 9.21
N ALA A 116 -2.81 6.30 8.34
CA ALA A 116 -3.75 5.29 7.87
C ALA A 116 -4.30 4.45 9.04
N LEU A 117 -3.44 4.03 9.98
CA LEU A 117 -3.81 3.21 11.13
C LEU A 117 -4.78 3.89 12.12
N THR A 118 -5.07 5.19 11.98
CA THR A 118 -6.13 5.83 12.76
C THR A 118 -7.53 5.51 12.22
N ALA A 119 -7.64 5.02 10.98
CA ALA A 119 -8.88 4.52 10.39
C ALA A 119 -9.30 3.22 11.10
N LYS A 120 -10.37 3.29 11.90
CA LYS A 120 -10.89 2.15 12.66
C LYS A 120 -12.22 1.62 12.14
N ASP A 121 -12.95 2.48 11.43
CA ASP A 121 -14.28 2.16 10.94
C ASP A 121 -14.25 1.73 9.47
N VAL A 122 -15.20 0.88 9.07
CA VAL A 122 -15.31 0.38 7.69
C VAL A 122 -15.43 1.53 6.68
N GLY A 123 -16.12 2.63 7.05
CA GLY A 123 -16.24 3.82 6.20
C GLY A 123 -14.89 4.50 5.93
N ASP A 124 -14.01 4.54 6.93
CA ASP A 124 -12.66 5.10 6.78
C ASP A 124 -11.80 4.21 5.87
N VAL A 125 -11.90 2.88 6.04
CA VAL A 125 -11.18 1.92 5.20
C VAL A 125 -11.62 2.01 3.74
N ILE A 126 -12.93 2.15 3.48
CA ILE A 126 -13.47 2.34 2.13
C ILE A 126 -12.92 3.64 1.52
N THR A 127 -12.97 4.74 2.27
CA THR A 127 -12.46 6.04 1.82
C THR A 127 -10.96 5.99 1.53
N LEU A 128 -10.18 5.36 2.41
CA LEU A 128 -8.75 5.17 2.24
C LEU A 128 -8.44 4.30 1.01
N THR A 129 -9.24 3.26 0.76
CA THR A 129 -9.11 2.40 -0.42
C THR A 129 -9.42 3.16 -1.71
N ALA A 130 -10.46 4.00 -1.70
CA ALA A 130 -10.78 4.87 -2.84
C ALA A 130 -9.64 5.86 -3.13
N ALA A 131 -9.06 6.46 -2.08
CA ALA A 131 -7.90 7.34 -2.21
C ALA A 131 -6.64 6.62 -2.73
N ALA A 132 -6.48 5.33 -2.43
CA ALA A 132 -5.37 4.53 -2.95
C ALA A 132 -5.51 4.16 -4.44
N ALA A 133 -6.71 4.25 -5.01
CA ALA A 133 -6.99 3.91 -6.40
C ALA A 133 -6.82 5.08 -7.40
N THR A 134 -6.49 6.29 -6.91
CA THR A 134 -6.31 7.51 -7.73
C THR A 134 -4.85 7.80 -8.06
#